data_AF-A0A3D1WK72-F1
#
_entry.id   AF-A0A3D1WK72-F1
#
_cell.length_a   1.000
_cell.length_b   1.000
_cell.length_c   1.000
_cell.angle_alpha   90.00
_cell.angle_beta   90.00
_cell.angle_gamma   90.00
#
_symmetry.space_group_name_H-M   'P 1'
#
loop_
_entity.id
_entity.type
_entity.pdbx_description
1 polymer ?
#
loop_
_entity_poly.entity_id
_entity_poly.type
_entity_poly.pdbx_seq_one_letter_code
_entity_poly.pdbx_strand_id
1 'polypeptide(L)'
;MLYSTLSQPIVFLCLFLTGLAGGVIYECGTILTKLFDSSKIAKQIFLFISTILCGVLFFLVNLAINYGQFRSYAVFTFIGSIILERITLGKFFAFLGQKCYNAINGRKQKKKTH
;
A
#
# COMPACT_ATOMS: atom_id res chain seq x y z
N MET A 1 -15.44 -24.61 21.16
CA MET A 1 -14.13 -24.38 21.81
C MET A 1 -13.79 -22.91 21.68
N LEU A 2 -13.95 -22.16 22.77
CA LEU A 2 -13.50 -20.77 22.88
C LEU A 2 -11.97 -20.84 23.06
N TYR A 3 -11.20 -20.71 21.99
CA TYR A 3 -9.74 -20.77 22.09
C TYR A 3 -9.26 -19.60 22.96
N SER A 4 -8.82 -19.92 24.18
CA SER A 4 -8.36 -18.99 25.21
C SER A 4 -7.01 -18.33 24.90
N THR A 5 -6.47 -18.49 23.69
CA THR A 5 -5.17 -17.95 23.29
C THR A 5 -5.10 -17.56 21.81
N LEU A 6 -6.22 -17.20 21.16
CA LEU A 6 -6.07 -16.39 19.94
C LEU A 6 -5.67 -14.99 20.38
N SER A 7 -4.37 -14.70 20.30
CA SER A 7 -3.79 -13.40 20.60
C SER A 7 -4.32 -12.37 19.62
N GLN A 8 -5.46 -11.76 19.97
CA GLN A 8 -6.08 -10.66 19.22
C GLN A 8 -5.06 -9.59 18.80
N PRO A 9 -4.04 -9.23 19.61
CA PRO A 9 -2.99 -8.31 19.18
C PRO A 9 -2.14 -8.82 18.02
N ILE A 10 -1.84 -10.11 17.96
CA ILE A 10 -1.04 -10.71 16.87
C ILE A 10 -1.87 -10.77 15.59
N VAL A 11 -3.15 -11.15 15.69
CA VAL A 11 -4.08 -11.11 14.55
C VAL A 11 -4.17 -9.68 13.99
N PHE A 12 -4.31 -8.70 14.87
CA PHE A 12 -4.32 -7.29 14.50
C PHE A 12 -3.01 -6.88 13.80
N LEU A 13 -1.87 -7.20 14.39
CA LEU A 13 -0.55 -6.86 13.83
C LEU A 13 -0.35 -7.47 12.43
N CYS A 14 -0.69 -8.75 12.26
CA CYS A 14 -0.57 -9.42 10.96
C CYS A 14 -1.48 -8.78 9.92
N LEU A 15 -2.76 -8.53 10.24
CA LEU A 15 -3.68 -7.86 9.32
C LEU A 15 -3.24 -6.43 8.99
N PHE A 16 -2.68 -5.72 9.97
CA PHE A 16 -2.13 -4.39 9.78
C PHE A 16 -0.97 -4.42 8.77
N LEU A 17 0.02 -5.28 8.98
CA LEU A 17 1.16 -5.47 8.06
C LEU A 17 0.72 -5.91 6.66
N THR A 18 -0.25 -6.84 6.59
CA THR A 18 -0.82 -7.28 5.32
C THR A 18 -1.51 -6.15 4.57
N GLY A 19 -2.22 -5.26 5.27
CA GLY A 19 -2.84 -4.10 4.62
C GLY A 19 -1.81 -3.03 4.22
N LEU A 20 -0.71 -2.86 4.94
CA LEU A 20 0.43 -2.06 4.43
C LEU A 20 0.98 -2.65 3.13
N ALA A 21 1.21 -3.98 3.09
CA ALA A 21 1.68 -4.65 1.87
C ALA A 21 0.66 -4.54 0.72
N GLY A 22 -0.64 -4.62 1.02
CA GLY A 22 -1.72 -4.39 0.05
C GLY A 22 -1.70 -2.96 -0.52
N GLY A 23 -1.42 -1.96 0.31
CA GLY A 23 -1.21 -0.58 -0.13
C GLY A 23 -0.08 -0.47 -1.16
N VAL A 24 1.07 -1.08 -0.88
CA VAL A 24 2.22 -1.10 -1.80
C VAL A 24 1.88 -1.77 -3.14
N ILE A 25 1.14 -2.88 -3.10
CA ILE A 25 0.68 -3.60 -4.31
C ILE A 25 -0.23 -2.70 -5.15
N TYR A 26 -1.14 -1.96 -4.51
CA TYR A 26 -2.01 -1.01 -5.20
C TYR A 26 -1.20 0.11 -5.86
N GLU A 27 -0.15 0.58 -5.18
CA GLU A 27 0.68 1.67 -5.68
C GLU A 27 1.58 1.22 -6.84
N CYS A 28 2.08 -0.02 -6.82
CA CYS A 28 2.71 -0.65 -7.97
C CYS A 28 1.76 -0.72 -9.17
N GLY A 29 0.50 -1.10 -8.95
CA GLY A 29 -0.55 -1.06 -9.98
C GLY A 29 -0.74 0.35 -10.55
N THR A 30 -0.78 1.35 -9.68
CA THR A 30 -0.91 2.76 -10.08
C THR A 30 0.30 3.24 -10.89
N ILE A 31 1.53 2.85 -10.53
CA ILE A 31 2.73 3.17 -11.30
C ILE A 31 2.68 2.50 -12.68
N LEU A 32 2.28 1.23 -12.76
CA LEU A 32 2.06 0.53 -14.02
C LEU A 32 1.03 1.26 -14.90
N THR A 33 -0.05 1.79 -14.31
CA THR A 33 -1.05 2.55 -15.07
C THR A 33 -0.51 3.84 -15.68
N LYS A 34 0.51 4.47 -15.08
CA LYS A 34 1.21 5.63 -15.66
C LYS A 34 2.04 5.25 -16.88
N LEU A 35 2.50 4.00 -16.98
CA LEU A 35 3.22 3.52 -18.16
C LEU A 35 2.30 3.33 -19.37
N PHE A 36 1.03 2.98 -19.12
CA PHE A 36 -0.01 2.74 -20.13
C PHE A 36 -0.94 3.95 -20.33
N ASP A 37 -0.41 5.17 -20.14
CA ASP A 37 -1.19 6.44 -20.05
C ASP A 37 -2.22 6.63 -21.19
N SER A 38 -1.93 6.05 -22.36
CA SER A 38 -2.72 6.18 -23.59
C SER A 38 -4.13 5.55 -23.55
N SER A 39 -4.41 4.59 -22.67
CA SER A 39 -5.71 3.88 -22.67
C SER A 39 -6.44 3.91 -21.31
N LYS A 40 -7.56 4.64 -21.25
CA LYS A 40 -8.42 4.72 -20.05
C LYS A 40 -8.90 3.35 -19.59
N ILE A 41 -9.19 2.46 -20.55
CA ILE A 41 -9.67 1.10 -20.29
C ILE A 41 -8.59 0.27 -19.58
N ALA A 42 -7.34 0.29 -20.04
CA ALA A 42 -6.28 -0.49 -19.42
C ALA A 42 -6.01 -0.01 -17.98
N LYS A 43 -6.04 1.30 -17.73
CA LYS A 43 -5.89 1.84 -16.37
C LYS A 43 -6.95 1.28 -15.42
N GLN A 44 -8.21 1.23 -15.86
CA GLN A 44 -9.30 0.73 -15.04
C GLN A 44 -9.18 -0.77 -14.79
N ILE A 45 -8.74 -1.54 -15.79
CA ILE A 45 -8.46 -2.97 -15.64
C ILE A 45 -7.33 -3.20 -14.62
N PHE A 46 -6.22 -2.46 -14.70
CA PHE A 46 -5.11 -2.61 -13.76
C PHE A 46 -5.51 -2.24 -12.33
N LEU A 47 -6.25 -1.14 -12.13
CA LEU A 47 -6.75 -0.77 -10.80
C LEU A 47 -7.73 -1.81 -10.25
N PHE A 48 -8.57 -2.38 -11.12
CA PHE A 48 -9.49 -3.45 -10.73
C PHE A 48 -8.72 -4.71 -10.30
N ILE A 49 -7.73 -5.14 -11.08
CA ILE A 49 -6.86 -6.28 -10.73
C ILE A 49 -6.14 -6.04 -9.41
N SER A 50 -5.55 -4.86 -9.19
CA SER A 50 -4.89 -4.51 -7.93
C SER A 50 -5.85 -4.54 -6.74
N THR A 51 -7.09 -4.10 -6.93
CA THR A 51 -8.12 -4.12 -5.88
C THR A 51 -8.52 -5.55 -5.53
N ILE A 52 -8.76 -6.40 -6.53
CA ILE A 52 -9.04 -7.82 -6.33
C ILE A 52 -7.90 -8.49 -5.59
N LEU A 53 -6.65 -8.23 -6.02
CA LEU A 53 -5.47 -8.83 -5.42
C LEU A 53 -5.36 -8.47 -3.93
N CYS A 54 -5.65 -7.22 -3.56
CA CYS A 54 -5.72 -6.79 -2.15
C CYS A 54 -6.82 -7.53 -1.38
N GLY A 55 -8.01 -7.69 -1.97
CA GLY A 55 -9.12 -8.41 -1.36
C GLY A 55 -8.82 -9.89 -1.14
N VAL A 56 -8.18 -10.55 -2.11
CA VAL A 56 -7.73 -11.94 -1.99
C VAL A 56 -6.67 -12.07 -0.91
N LEU A 57 -5.72 -11.14 -0.83
CA LEU A 57 -4.68 -11.11 0.21
C LEU A 57 -5.29 -11.00 1.61
N PHE A 58 -6.26 -10.10 1.79
CA PHE A 58 -7.02 -9.99 3.03
C PHE A 58 -7.73 -11.30 3.37
N PHE A 59 -8.42 -11.90 2.39
CA PHE A 59 -9.17 -13.13 2.59
C PHE A 59 -8.27 -14.29 3.02
N LEU A 60 -7.15 -14.52 2.32
CA LEU A 60 -6.22 -15.61 2.63
C LEU A 60 -5.56 -15.44 3.99
N VAL A 61 -5.16 -14.21 4.35
CA VAL A 61 -4.55 -13.94 5.65
C VAL A 61 -5.57 -14.04 6.79
N ASN A 62 -6.80 -13.56 6.59
CA ASN A 62 -7.88 -13.71 7.56
C ASN A 62 -8.27 -15.20 7.74
N LEU A 63 -8.24 -15.99 6.67
CA LEU A 63 -8.46 -17.43 6.72
C LEU A 63 -7.37 -18.13 7.52
N ALA A 64 -6.10 -17.80 7.27
CA ALA A 64 -4.95 -18.43 7.92
C ALA A 64 -4.83 -18.08 9.41
N ILE A 65 -5.09 -16.83 9.79
CA ILE A 65 -4.75 -16.31 11.13
C ILE A 65 -5.99 -16.22 12.04
N ASN A 66 -7.18 -16.05 11.47
CA ASN A 66 -8.42 -15.85 12.22
C ASN A 66 -9.50 -16.86 11.83
N TYR A 67 -9.10 -17.98 11.21
CA TYR A 67 -9.97 -19.09 10.78
C TYR A 67 -11.13 -18.64 9.88
N GLY A 68 -10.96 -17.54 9.15
CA GLY A 68 -11.97 -16.98 8.26
C GLY A 68 -13.12 -16.26 8.99
N GLN A 69 -12.99 -15.99 10.30
CA GLN A 69 -14.00 -15.21 11.00
C GLN A 69 -13.96 -13.75 10.55
N PHE A 70 -15.00 -13.30 9.86
CA PHE A 70 -15.14 -11.90 9.49
C PHE A 70 -15.57 -11.07 10.70
N ARG A 71 -14.57 -10.52 11.39
CA ARG A 71 -14.78 -9.59 12.51
C ARG A 71 -14.57 -8.16 12.06
N SER A 72 -15.36 -7.24 12.60
CA SER A 72 -15.31 -5.82 12.23
C SER A 72 -13.92 -5.21 12.43
N TYR A 73 -13.23 -5.52 13.53
CA TYR A 73 -11.88 -5.01 13.77
C TYR A 73 -10.89 -5.45 12.68
N ALA A 74 -11.03 -6.66 12.13
CA ALA A 74 -10.11 -7.16 11.10
C ALA A 74 -10.24 -6.33 9.81
N VAL A 75 -11.48 -6.02 9.43
CA VAL A 75 -11.78 -5.18 8.25
C VAL A 75 -11.29 -3.75 8.47
N PHE A 76 -11.58 -3.13 9.62
CA PHE A 76 -11.14 -1.77 9.91
C PHE A 76 -9.63 -1.65 10.01
N THR A 77 -8.94 -2.65 10.58
CA THR A 77 -7.48 -2.66 10.69
C THR A 77 -6.84 -2.70 9.31
N PHE A 78 -7.35 -3.56 8.42
CA PHE A 78 -6.82 -3.72 7.06
C PHE A 78 -7.09 -2.48 6.19
N ILE A 79 -8.30 -1.92 6.24
CA ILE A 79 -8.62 -0.69 5.51
C ILE A 79 -7.81 0.48 6.05
N GLY A 80 -7.72 0.60 7.38
CA GLY A 80 -6.96 1.65 8.06
C GLY A 80 -5.48 1.60 7.71
N SER A 81 -4.88 0.41 7.62
CA SER A 81 -3.48 0.29 7.22
C SER A 81 -3.24 0.63 5.76
N ILE A 82 -4.12 0.26 4.83
CA ILE A 82 -4.03 0.71 3.42
C ILE A 82 -4.08 2.25 3.32
N ILE A 83 -5.00 2.89 4.05
CA ILE A 83 -5.10 4.37 4.04
C ILE A 83 -3.84 5.00 4.62
N LEU A 84 -3.33 4.47 5.74
CA LEU A 84 -2.13 4.96 6.39
C LEU A 84 -0.90 4.81 5.47
N GLU A 85 -0.80 3.68 4.78
CA GLU A 85 0.26 3.43 3.81
C GLU A 85 0.24 4.47 2.68
N ARG A 86 -0.93 4.76 2.11
CA ARG A 86 -1.07 5.79 1.05
C ARG A 86 -0.64 7.18 1.51
N ILE A 87 -1.02 7.57 2.73
CA ILE A 87 -0.60 8.85 3.30
C ILE A 87 0.93 8.87 3.49
N THR A 88 1.51 7.75 3.92
CA THR A 88 2.94 7.62 4.21
C THR A 88 3.77 7.64 2.93
N LEU A 89 3.38 6.88 1.91
CA LEU A 89 4.05 6.87 0.61
C LEU A 89 3.97 8.22 -0.10
N GLY A 90 2.81 8.90 -0.06
CA GLY A 90 2.68 10.23 -0.64
C GLY A 90 3.71 11.23 -0.07
N LYS A 91 3.89 11.22 1.26
CA LYS A 91 4.91 12.04 1.93
C LYS A 91 6.33 11.57 1.61
N PHE A 92 6.56 10.26 1.52
CA PHE A 92 7.86 9.69 1.21
C PHE A 92 8.33 10.05 -0.22
N PHE A 93 7.44 9.97 -1.22
CA PHE A 93 7.74 10.38 -2.59
C PHE A 93 7.97 11.89 -2.69
N ALA A 94 7.21 12.72 -1.97
CA ALA A 94 7.46 14.16 -1.91
C ALA A 94 8.85 14.48 -1.33
N PHE A 95 9.25 13.79 -0.26
CA PHE A 95 10.57 13.92 0.34
C PHE A 95 11.71 13.49 -0.60
N LEU A 96 11.56 12.36 -1.30
CA LEU A 96 12.53 11.90 -2.30
C LEU A 96 12.62 12.86 -3.48
N GLY A 97 11.48 13.35 -3.98
CA GLY A 97 11.42 14.35 -5.04
C GLY A 97 12.15 15.64 -4.65
N GLN A 98 11.94 16.12 -3.43
CA GLN A 98 12.61 17.31 -2.93
C GLN A 98 14.12 17.12 -2.76
N LYS A 99 14.57 15.95 -2.28
CA LYS A 99 16.00 15.59 -2.21
C LYS A 99 16.65 15.54 -3.59
N CYS A 100 16.01 14.89 -4.56
CA CYS A 100 16.50 14.83 -5.94
C CYS A 100 16.54 16.22 -6.59
N TYR A 101 15.49 17.02 -6.40
CA TYR A 101 15.43 18.38 -6.92
C TYR A 101 16.55 19.26 -6.34
N ASN A 102 16.77 19.22 -5.02
CA ASN A 102 17.85 19.96 -4.37
C ASN A 102 19.25 19.48 -4.82
N ALA A 103 19.44 18.17 -5.03
CA ALA A 103 20.70 17.64 -5.56
C ALA A 103 20.97 18.10 -7.00
N ILE A 104 19.94 18.18 -7.84
CA ILE A 104 20.05 18.66 -9.23
C ILE A 104 20.26 20.18 -9.28
N ASN A 105 19.54 20.96 -8.47
CA ASN A 105 19.69 22.42 -8.43
C ASN A 105 21.03 22.84 -7.81
N GLY A 106 21.52 22.12 -6.79
CA GLY A 106 22.86 22.31 -6.24
C GLY A 106 23.96 22.07 -7.27
N ARG A 107 23.77 21.12 -8.20
CA ARG A 107 24.66 20.93 -9.35
C ARG A 107 24.55 22.03 -10.40
N LYS A 108 23.35 22.58 -10.63
CA LYS A 108 23.15 23.71 -11.56
C LYS A 108 23.75 25.02 -11.06
N GLN A 109 23.73 25.29 -9.75
CA GLN A 109 24.39 26.48 -9.18
C GLN A 109 25.93 26.41 -9.30
N LYS A 110 26.56 25.26 -9.00
CA LYS A 110 28.02 25.10 -9.14
C LYS A 110 28.52 25.27 -10.58
N LYS A 111 27.68 24.98 -11.59
CA LYS A 111 28.05 25.07 -13.01
C LYS A 111 27.93 26.48 -13.60
N LYS A 112 27.36 27.46 -12.89
CA LYS A 112 27.26 28.87 -13.32
C LYS A 112 28.39 29.76 -12.76
N THR A 113 29.18 29.26 -11.83
CA THR A 113 30.29 29.98 -11.16
C THR A 113 31.68 29.62 -11.68
N HIS A 114 31.77 28.87 -12.78
CA HIS A 114 33.02 28.57 -13.47
C HIS A 114 32.95 29.04 -14.92
#